data_AF-A0A2D4SD05-F1
#
_entry.id   AF-A0A2D4SD05-F1
#
_cell.length_a   1.000
_cell.length_b   1.000
_cell.length_c   1.000
_cell.angle_alpha   90.00
_cell.angle_beta   90.00
_cell.angle_gamma   90.00
#
_symmetry.space_group_name_H-M   'P 1'
#
loop_
_entity.id
_entity.type
_entity.pdbx_description
1 polymer ?
#
loop_
_entity_poly.entity_id
_entity_poly.type
_entity_poly.pdbx_seq_one_letter_code
_entity_poly.pdbx_strand_id
1 'polypeptide(L)'
;MARLKDRLGATPAELAAWVTFGAAQGCGGLTAYKQASISVSPSVLDFDYMDIGGFDYLRPLMGAWFLAKDVDEFEPQDRFIEYPRLLEHWSDSEWLEDVEAYVEACVHEDRLHEIHPVSGRSQLSEPDFEYERPPRETTLLFVEDVKDIERADGLGVVIAETAAGRKQRIEEMLREEMKARGTYGAQARLARILDIKEPTLSGILKREPKFKP
;
A
#
# COMPACT_ATOMS: atom_id res chain seq x y z
N MET A 1 0.89 15.85 -5.89
CA MET A 1 0.83 14.49 -6.47
C MET A 1 2.19 13.95 -6.87
N ALA A 2 3.01 14.66 -7.68
CA ALA A 2 4.35 14.17 -8.08
C ALA A 2 5.19 13.70 -6.89
N ARG A 3 5.30 14.48 -5.81
CA ARG A 3 6.12 14.12 -4.63
C ARG A 3 5.77 12.79 -3.94
N LEU A 4 4.49 12.51 -3.67
CA LEU A 4 4.10 11.24 -3.03
C LEU A 4 4.28 10.05 -3.97
N LYS A 5 3.96 10.24 -5.25
CA LYS A 5 4.24 9.25 -6.28
C LYS A 5 5.73 8.93 -6.36
N ASP A 6 6.58 9.96 -6.36
CA ASP A 6 8.03 9.81 -6.50
C ASP A 6 8.68 9.20 -5.24
N ARG A 7 8.21 9.58 -4.04
CA ARG A 7 8.74 9.07 -2.76
C ARG A 7 8.24 7.67 -2.42
N LEU A 8 6.93 7.43 -2.57
CA LEU A 8 6.26 6.25 -2.02
C LEU A 8 5.73 5.30 -3.11
N GLY A 9 5.84 5.67 -4.39
CA GLY A 9 5.17 4.94 -5.47
C GLY A 9 3.65 5.07 -5.42
N ALA A 10 3.13 6.08 -4.72
CA ALA A 10 1.70 6.21 -4.43
C ALA A 10 0.83 6.28 -5.70
N THR A 11 -0.26 5.52 -5.72
CA THR A 11 -1.29 5.62 -6.76
C THR A 11 -2.34 6.68 -6.39
N PRO A 12 -3.14 7.18 -7.35
CA PRO A 12 -4.29 8.03 -7.02
C PRO A 12 -5.28 7.36 -6.06
N ALA A 13 -5.44 6.04 -6.17
CA ALA A 13 -6.33 5.27 -5.31
C ALA A 13 -5.80 5.20 -3.87
N GLU A 14 -4.49 4.94 -3.66
CA GLU A 14 -3.87 5.01 -2.33
C GLU A 14 -4.04 6.40 -1.70
N LEU A 15 -3.84 7.46 -2.49
CA LEU A 15 -4.03 8.83 -2.01
C LEU A 15 -5.49 9.09 -1.60
N ALA A 16 -6.46 8.58 -2.36
CA ALA A 16 -7.87 8.68 -2.00
C ALA A 16 -8.15 7.97 -0.67
N ALA A 17 -7.65 6.73 -0.48
CA ALA A 17 -7.81 6.01 0.79
C ALA A 17 -7.21 6.79 1.97
N TRP A 18 -5.99 7.32 1.84
CA TRP A 18 -5.40 8.13 2.91
C TRP A 18 -6.22 9.39 3.21
N VAL A 19 -6.82 10.02 2.20
CA VAL A 19 -7.74 11.15 2.41
C VAL A 19 -8.99 10.71 3.16
N THR A 20 -9.56 9.56 2.84
CA THR A 20 -10.72 8.98 3.56
C THR A 20 -10.43 8.77 5.04
N PHE A 21 -9.25 8.25 5.39
CA PHE A 21 -8.87 8.08 6.80
C PHE A 21 -8.61 9.41 7.53
N GLY A 22 -8.13 10.42 6.80
CA GLY A 22 -7.79 11.73 7.35
C GLY A 22 -6.59 11.71 8.32
N ALA A 23 -6.08 12.89 8.66
CA ALA A 23 -4.88 13.05 9.51
C ALA A 23 -5.17 13.03 11.02
N ALA A 24 -6.35 12.58 11.45
CA ALA A 24 -6.64 12.44 12.88
C ALA A 24 -5.68 11.43 13.51
N GLN A 25 -5.32 11.67 14.77
CA GLN A 25 -4.34 10.84 15.47
C GLN A 25 -4.78 9.37 15.51
N GLY A 26 -3.95 8.47 14.97
CA GLY A 26 -4.21 7.04 14.91
C GLY A 26 -4.99 6.57 13.67
N CYS A 27 -5.40 7.47 12.77
CA CYS A 27 -6.09 7.11 11.54
C CYS A 27 -5.15 6.84 10.35
N GLY A 28 -3.90 7.31 10.43
CA GLY A 28 -2.87 7.01 9.41
C GLY A 28 -3.04 7.67 8.05
N GLY A 29 -3.96 8.65 7.93
CA GLY A 29 -4.31 9.31 6.67
C GLY A 29 -3.74 10.72 6.47
N LEU A 30 -4.25 11.39 5.44
CA LEU A 30 -3.85 12.73 4.97
C LEU A 30 -5.05 13.67 4.96
N THR A 31 -4.87 14.92 5.38
CA THR A 31 -5.90 15.94 5.18
C THR A 31 -5.79 16.57 3.79
N ALA A 32 -6.89 16.51 3.05
CA ALA A 32 -7.08 17.25 1.81
C ALA A 32 -8.05 18.41 2.03
N TYR A 33 -7.88 19.51 1.29
CA TYR A 33 -8.67 20.73 1.42
C TYR A 33 -9.38 21.07 0.12
N LYS A 34 -10.60 21.58 0.20
CA LYS A 34 -11.40 22.00 -0.97
C LYS A 34 -10.93 23.33 -1.58
N GLN A 35 -10.07 24.07 -0.88
CA GLN A 35 -9.59 25.40 -1.28
C GLN A 35 -8.16 25.65 -0.83
N ALA A 36 -7.41 26.44 -1.61
CA ALA A 36 -6.03 26.80 -1.30
C ALA A 36 -5.90 27.73 -0.08
N SER A 37 -6.88 28.63 0.11
CA SER A 37 -6.89 29.58 1.22
C SER A 37 -7.43 28.90 2.48
N ILE A 38 -6.54 28.61 3.42
CA ILE A 38 -6.92 28.05 4.73
C ILE A 38 -7.44 29.19 5.61
N SER A 39 -8.77 29.28 5.72
CA SER A 39 -9.47 30.13 6.69
C SER A 39 -9.35 29.56 8.11
N VAL A 40 -9.82 30.29 9.12
CA VAL A 40 -9.90 29.84 10.53
C VAL A 40 -10.67 28.52 10.67
N SER A 41 -11.58 28.22 9.74
CA SER A 41 -12.23 26.93 9.57
C SER A 41 -12.02 26.46 8.13
N PRO A 42 -10.95 25.69 7.84
CA PRO A 42 -10.70 25.23 6.48
C PRO A 42 -11.71 24.15 6.09
N SER A 43 -12.19 24.22 4.84
CA SER A 43 -13.07 23.19 4.30
C SER A 43 -12.25 21.99 3.85
N VAL A 44 -12.36 20.89 4.61
CA VAL A 44 -11.69 19.61 4.34
C VAL A 44 -12.45 18.85 3.27
N LEU A 45 -11.72 18.15 2.40
CA LEU A 45 -12.30 17.20 1.46
C LEU A 45 -12.69 15.94 2.23
N ASP A 46 -13.94 15.55 2.05
CA ASP A 46 -14.54 14.34 2.61
C ASP A 46 -15.37 13.70 1.50
N PHE A 47 -15.26 12.38 1.36
CA PHE A 47 -15.97 11.59 0.36
C PHE A 47 -17.33 11.07 0.85
N ASP A 48 -17.64 11.14 2.16
CA ASP A 48 -18.88 10.60 2.77
C ASP A 48 -20.17 11.29 2.27
N TYR A 49 -20.05 12.38 1.50
CA TYR A 49 -21.18 13.15 0.97
C TYR A 49 -21.37 13.03 -0.55
N MET A 50 -20.92 11.94 -1.17
CA MET A 50 -21.17 11.72 -2.60
C MET A 50 -22.57 11.13 -2.86
N ASP A 51 -23.14 11.48 -4.02
CA ASP A 51 -24.47 11.01 -4.43
C ASP A 51 -24.55 9.48 -4.40
N ILE A 52 -25.73 8.93 -4.09
CA ILE A 52 -25.98 7.48 -4.17
C ILE A 52 -25.64 7.01 -5.60
N GLY A 53 -24.75 6.02 -5.71
CA GLY A 53 -24.23 5.50 -6.99
C GLY A 53 -23.02 6.27 -7.56
N GLY A 54 -22.58 7.35 -6.90
CA GLY A 54 -21.39 8.11 -7.27
C GLY A 54 -20.14 7.58 -6.60
N PHE A 55 -19.32 6.80 -7.31
CA PHE A 55 -18.08 6.21 -6.78
C PHE A 55 -16.79 6.89 -7.28
N ASP A 56 -16.90 7.97 -8.05
CA ASP A 56 -15.75 8.70 -8.62
C ASP A 56 -15.06 9.57 -7.55
N TYR A 57 -14.08 8.98 -6.86
CA TYR A 57 -13.20 9.70 -5.95
C TYR A 57 -12.14 10.54 -6.68
N LEU A 58 -11.86 10.25 -7.96
CA LEU A 58 -10.75 10.86 -8.68
C LEU A 58 -11.04 12.33 -9.00
N ARG A 59 -12.25 12.62 -9.46
CA ARG A 59 -12.66 14.00 -9.79
C ARG A 59 -12.52 14.97 -8.61
N PRO A 60 -13.08 14.70 -7.41
CA PRO A 60 -12.85 15.57 -6.25
C PRO A 60 -11.37 15.61 -5.82
N LEU A 61 -10.64 14.50 -5.92
CA LEU A 61 -9.22 14.44 -5.57
C LEU A 61 -8.34 15.32 -6.48
N MET A 62 -8.67 15.41 -7.78
CA MET A 62 -7.96 16.28 -8.72
C MET A 62 -8.13 17.77 -8.41
N GLY A 63 -9.21 18.16 -7.75
CA GLY A 63 -9.47 19.53 -7.29
C GLY A 63 -8.95 19.81 -5.88
N ALA A 64 -8.39 18.81 -5.20
CA ALA A 64 -7.98 18.91 -3.82
C ALA A 64 -6.65 19.67 -3.64
N TRP A 65 -6.55 20.37 -2.52
CA TRP A 65 -5.35 21.06 -2.06
C TRP A 65 -4.76 20.31 -0.88
N PHE A 66 -3.44 20.34 -0.76
CA PHE A 66 -2.72 19.72 0.34
C PHE A 66 -1.71 20.71 0.91
N LEU A 67 -1.48 20.64 2.22
CA LEU A 67 -0.36 21.33 2.82
C LEU A 67 0.95 20.69 2.36
N ALA A 68 1.87 21.51 1.86
CA ALA A 68 3.15 21.01 1.35
C ALA A 68 3.94 20.26 2.44
N LYS A 69 3.90 20.77 3.68
CA LYS A 69 4.56 20.14 4.83
C LYS A 69 3.98 18.75 5.10
N ASP A 70 2.66 18.63 5.15
CA ASP A 70 2.00 17.35 5.42
C ASP A 70 2.36 16.33 4.34
N VAL A 71 2.36 16.74 3.07
CA VAL A 71 2.81 15.88 1.96
C VAL A 71 4.28 15.47 2.09
N ASP A 72 5.16 16.37 2.53
CA ASP A 72 6.59 16.12 2.65
C ASP A 72 6.95 15.25 3.87
N GLU A 73 6.15 15.30 4.93
CA GLU A 73 6.38 14.56 6.17
C GLU A 73 5.50 13.30 6.29
N PHE A 74 4.54 13.12 5.37
CA PHE A 74 3.64 11.97 5.42
C PHE A 74 4.39 10.65 5.23
N GLU A 75 4.15 9.76 6.18
CA GLU A 75 4.52 8.36 6.17
C GLU A 75 3.25 7.55 6.44
N PRO A 76 2.74 6.79 5.46
CA PRO A 76 1.48 6.08 5.60
C PRO A 76 1.60 4.97 6.64
N GLN A 77 0.60 4.85 7.51
CA GLN A 77 0.47 3.70 8.41
C GLN A 77 0.19 2.42 7.61
N ASP A 78 -0.71 2.55 6.62
CA ASP A 78 -1.17 1.44 5.79
C ASP A 78 -0.95 1.73 4.30
N ARG A 79 -0.61 0.66 3.57
CA ARG A 79 -0.43 0.66 2.11
C ARG A 79 -1.52 -0.19 1.49
N PHE A 80 -1.88 0.15 0.25
CA PHE A 80 -2.99 -0.53 -0.43
C PHE A 80 -2.58 -1.04 -1.80
N ILE A 81 -3.22 -2.13 -2.20
CA ILE A 81 -3.16 -2.69 -3.55
C ILE A 81 -4.57 -2.71 -4.15
N GLU A 82 -4.69 -2.31 -5.41
CA GLU A 82 -5.96 -2.39 -6.14
C GLU A 82 -6.30 -3.87 -6.41
N TYR A 83 -7.57 -4.24 -6.23
CA TYR A 83 -8.05 -5.63 -6.39
C TYR A 83 -7.56 -6.30 -7.70
N PRO A 84 -7.69 -5.68 -8.89
CA PRO A 84 -7.19 -6.30 -10.13
C PRO A 84 -5.69 -6.59 -10.10
N ARG A 85 -4.91 -5.74 -9.42
CA ARG A 85 -3.45 -5.91 -9.30
C ARG A 85 -3.09 -7.04 -8.35
N LEU A 86 -3.90 -7.31 -7.34
CA LEU A 86 -3.73 -8.49 -6.50
C LEU A 86 -4.05 -9.77 -7.28
N LEU A 87 -5.11 -9.76 -8.09
CA LEU A 87 -5.43 -10.90 -8.96
C LEU A 87 -4.27 -11.23 -9.88
N GLU A 88 -3.72 -10.23 -10.59
CA GLU A 88 -2.53 -10.41 -11.44
C GLU A 88 -1.35 -10.98 -10.66
N HIS A 89 -1.10 -10.46 -9.46
CA HIS A 89 0.01 -10.89 -8.63
C HIS A 89 -0.13 -12.33 -8.14
N TRP A 90 -1.31 -12.74 -7.68
CA TRP A 90 -1.56 -14.10 -7.21
C TRP A 90 -1.84 -15.11 -8.32
N SER A 91 -2.12 -14.66 -9.54
CA SER A 91 -2.27 -15.53 -10.73
C SER A 91 -0.98 -16.25 -11.11
N ASP A 92 0.18 -15.77 -10.65
CA ASP A 92 1.46 -16.46 -10.83
C ASP A 92 1.66 -17.64 -9.86
N SER A 93 0.74 -17.85 -8.91
CA SER A 93 0.79 -18.98 -7.97
C SER A 93 0.41 -20.29 -8.66
N GLU A 94 1.27 -21.31 -8.55
CA GLU A 94 0.98 -22.66 -9.05
C GLU A 94 -0.10 -23.40 -8.24
N TRP A 95 -0.53 -22.84 -7.10
CA TRP A 95 -1.41 -23.50 -6.14
C TRP A 95 -2.83 -22.94 -6.10
N LEU A 96 -3.07 -21.78 -6.74
CA LEU A 96 -4.39 -21.15 -6.81
C LEU A 96 -5.02 -21.44 -8.16
N GLU A 97 -6.00 -22.34 -8.19
CA GLU A 97 -6.78 -22.62 -9.40
C GLU A 97 -7.75 -21.47 -9.75
N ASP A 98 -8.31 -20.81 -8.73
CA ASP A 98 -9.24 -19.69 -8.86
C ASP A 98 -8.85 -18.57 -7.87
N VAL A 99 -8.13 -17.57 -8.37
CA VAL A 99 -7.61 -16.46 -7.57
C VAL A 99 -8.74 -15.53 -7.12
N GLU A 100 -9.76 -15.29 -7.96
CA GLU A 100 -10.88 -14.42 -7.62
C GLU A 100 -11.67 -15.00 -6.45
N ALA A 101 -12.05 -16.28 -6.55
CA ALA A 101 -12.76 -16.97 -5.47
C ALA A 101 -11.94 -17.04 -4.18
N TYR A 102 -10.61 -17.19 -4.29
CA TYR A 102 -9.72 -17.20 -3.13
C TYR A 102 -9.63 -15.83 -2.44
N VAL A 103 -9.51 -14.74 -3.20
CA VAL A 103 -9.54 -13.37 -2.66
C VAL A 103 -10.87 -13.11 -1.96
N GLU A 104 -11.99 -13.46 -2.60
CA GLU A 104 -13.33 -13.33 -2.00
C GLU A 104 -13.45 -14.11 -0.69
N ALA A 105 -12.96 -15.36 -0.65
CA ALA A 105 -12.94 -16.15 0.56
C ALA A 105 -12.12 -15.48 1.68
N CYS A 106 -10.94 -14.93 1.37
CA CYS A 106 -10.12 -14.24 2.35
C CYS A 106 -10.81 -13.00 2.94
N VAL A 107 -11.57 -12.26 2.11
CA VAL A 107 -12.36 -11.10 2.57
C VAL A 107 -13.51 -11.55 3.46
N HIS A 108 -14.25 -12.59 3.07
CA HIS A 108 -15.37 -13.12 3.87
C HIS A 108 -14.93 -13.79 5.18
N GLU A 109 -13.70 -14.30 5.24
CA GLU A 109 -13.05 -14.83 6.45
C GLU A 109 -12.44 -13.74 7.35
N ASP A 110 -12.54 -12.46 6.96
CA ASP A 110 -11.94 -11.31 7.67
C ASP A 110 -10.40 -11.42 7.76
N ARG A 111 -9.78 -12.10 6.81
CA ARG A 111 -8.30 -12.24 6.69
C ARG A 111 -7.70 -11.20 5.77
N LEU A 112 -8.50 -10.64 4.86
CA LEU A 112 -8.10 -9.62 3.91
C LEU A 112 -9.08 -8.46 3.99
N HIS A 113 -8.66 -7.37 4.62
CA HIS A 113 -9.50 -6.19 4.74
C HIS A 113 -9.52 -5.40 3.44
N GLU A 114 -10.66 -4.77 3.19
CA GLU A 114 -10.87 -3.89 2.04
C GLU A 114 -11.23 -2.47 2.44
N ILE A 115 -11.01 -1.54 1.51
CA ILE A 115 -11.59 -0.21 1.54
C ILE A 115 -11.96 0.26 0.14
N HIS A 116 -13.11 0.91 0.02
CA HIS A 116 -13.39 1.80 -1.11
C HIS A 116 -13.39 3.26 -0.62
N PRO A 117 -12.64 4.20 -1.24
CA PRO A 117 -12.44 5.55 -0.70
C PRO A 117 -13.73 6.35 -0.43
N VAL A 118 -14.81 6.02 -1.14
CA VAL A 118 -16.09 6.74 -1.05
C VAL A 118 -17.06 6.15 -0.03
N SER A 119 -17.09 4.83 0.06
CA SER A 119 -18.18 4.08 0.71
C SER A 119 -17.69 3.17 1.82
N GLY A 120 -16.38 3.16 2.09
CA GLY A 120 -15.71 2.25 3.01
C GLY A 120 -15.61 0.82 2.51
N ARG A 121 -16.59 0.33 1.74
CA ARG A 121 -16.68 -1.05 1.23
C ARG A 121 -17.17 -1.10 -0.21
N SER A 122 -16.95 -2.25 -0.85
CA SER A 122 -17.29 -2.50 -2.25
C SER A 122 -18.21 -3.71 -2.41
N GLN A 123 -18.53 -4.06 -3.66
CA GLN A 123 -19.18 -5.33 -4.01
C GLN A 123 -18.37 -6.57 -3.61
N LEU A 124 -17.07 -6.44 -3.31
CA LEU A 124 -16.22 -7.57 -2.94
C LEU A 124 -16.62 -8.18 -1.60
N SER A 125 -16.93 -7.36 -0.58
CA SER A 125 -17.40 -7.86 0.71
C SER A 125 -18.93 -7.96 0.82
N GLU A 126 -19.65 -7.15 0.04
CA GLU A 126 -21.11 -7.02 0.11
C GLU A 126 -21.76 -7.02 -1.30
N PRO A 127 -21.71 -8.15 -2.03
CA PRO A 127 -22.22 -8.22 -3.41
C PRO A 127 -23.74 -8.05 -3.50
N ASP A 128 -24.48 -8.48 -2.47
CA ASP A 128 -25.95 -8.49 -2.44
C ASP A 128 -26.57 -7.37 -1.59
N PHE A 129 -25.86 -6.24 -1.43
CA PHE A 129 -26.35 -5.12 -0.62
C PHE A 129 -27.60 -4.45 -1.26
N GLU A 130 -28.48 -3.89 -0.43
CA GLU A 130 -29.76 -3.29 -0.88
C GLU A 130 -29.55 -2.09 -1.83
N TYR A 131 -28.42 -1.40 -1.71
CA TYR A 131 -28.06 -0.23 -2.51
C TYR A 131 -26.87 -0.52 -3.40
N GLU A 132 -26.78 0.20 -4.53
CA GLU A 132 -25.64 0.10 -5.44
C GLU A 132 -24.32 0.30 -4.67
N ARG A 133 -23.38 -0.64 -4.88
CA ARG A 133 -22.05 -0.62 -4.29
C ARG A 133 -20.98 -0.38 -5.37
N PRO A 134 -19.82 0.18 -5.01
CA PRO A 134 -18.71 0.32 -5.95
C PRO A 134 -18.32 -1.03 -6.53
N PRO A 135 -18.00 -1.11 -7.83
CA PRO A 135 -17.48 -2.32 -8.45
C PRO A 135 -16.23 -2.82 -7.71
N ARG A 136 -16.08 -4.14 -7.55
CA ARG A 136 -14.92 -4.76 -6.87
C ARG A 136 -13.58 -4.39 -7.51
N GLU A 137 -13.57 -4.04 -8.79
CA GLU A 137 -12.37 -3.62 -9.52
C GLU A 137 -11.81 -2.28 -9.01
N THR A 138 -12.61 -1.50 -8.29
CA THR A 138 -12.21 -0.23 -7.68
C THR A 138 -11.75 -0.35 -6.23
N THR A 139 -11.74 -1.57 -5.69
CA THR A 139 -11.43 -1.87 -4.30
C THR A 139 -9.95 -1.82 -4.03
N LEU A 140 -9.62 -1.29 -2.86
CA LEU A 140 -8.28 -1.31 -2.29
C LEU A 140 -8.21 -2.33 -1.17
N LEU A 141 -7.13 -3.09 -1.14
CA LEU A 141 -6.88 -4.16 -0.18
C LEU A 141 -5.62 -3.82 0.61
N PHE A 142 -5.60 -4.16 1.89
CA PHE A 142 -4.46 -3.86 2.75
C PHE A 142 -3.27 -4.74 2.37
N VAL A 143 -2.14 -4.10 2.03
CA VAL A 143 -0.92 -4.80 1.62
C VAL A 143 -0.34 -5.66 2.75
N GLU A 144 -0.56 -5.29 4.01
CA GLU A 144 -0.06 -6.08 5.14
C GLU A 144 -0.80 -7.42 5.27
N ASP A 145 -2.12 -7.41 5.12
CA ASP A 145 -2.93 -8.63 5.07
C ASP A 145 -2.50 -9.55 3.93
N VAL A 146 -2.25 -8.98 2.74
CA VAL A 146 -1.75 -9.73 1.59
C VAL A 146 -0.43 -10.44 1.93
N LYS A 147 0.52 -9.76 2.57
CA LYS A 147 1.79 -10.37 2.98
C LYS A 147 1.61 -11.45 4.04
N ASP A 148 0.68 -11.24 4.96
CA ASP A 148 0.40 -12.22 6.02
C ASP A 148 -0.26 -13.48 5.45
N ILE A 149 -1.17 -13.33 4.49
CA ILE A 149 -1.75 -14.45 3.73
C ILE A 149 -0.67 -15.16 2.90
N GLU A 150 0.15 -14.43 2.14
CA GLU A 150 1.25 -15.01 1.36
C GLU A 150 2.20 -15.84 2.22
N ARG A 151 2.47 -15.39 3.45
CA ARG A 151 3.31 -16.09 4.42
C ARG A 151 2.62 -17.30 5.03
N ALA A 152 1.35 -17.16 5.44
CA ALA A 152 0.59 -18.20 6.13
C ALA A 152 0.25 -19.37 5.18
N ASP A 153 -0.13 -19.04 3.95
CA ASP A 153 -0.67 -20.00 2.99
C ASP A 153 0.40 -20.45 1.98
N GLY A 154 1.61 -19.88 2.06
CA GLY A 154 2.76 -20.32 1.28
C GLY A 154 2.63 -20.03 -0.21
N LEU A 155 1.94 -18.95 -0.59
CA LEU A 155 1.66 -18.59 -1.99
C LEU A 155 2.91 -18.33 -2.83
N GLY A 156 4.10 -18.19 -2.23
CA GLY A 156 5.38 -18.14 -2.93
C GLY A 156 5.62 -16.89 -3.81
N VAL A 157 4.58 -16.09 -4.05
CA VAL A 157 4.65 -14.81 -4.74
C VAL A 157 4.73 -13.70 -3.70
N VAL A 158 5.93 -13.20 -3.42
CA VAL A 158 6.08 -12.00 -2.58
C VAL A 158 5.81 -10.80 -3.45
N ILE A 159 4.86 -9.91 -3.12
CA ILE A 159 4.70 -8.62 -3.81
C ILE A 159 6.09 -8.01 -3.92
N ALA A 160 6.55 -7.84 -5.17
CA ALA A 160 7.95 -7.52 -5.46
C ALA A 160 8.36 -6.31 -4.62
N GLU A 161 9.10 -6.59 -3.55
CA GLU A 161 9.63 -5.60 -2.65
C GLU A 161 10.38 -4.59 -3.52
N THR A 162 10.01 -3.31 -3.43
CA THR A 162 10.68 -2.28 -4.24
C THR A 162 12.18 -2.40 -4.02
N ALA A 163 13.01 -2.11 -5.04
CA ALA A 163 14.46 -2.21 -4.88
C ALA A 163 14.97 -1.37 -3.68
N ALA A 164 14.26 -0.30 -3.34
CA ALA A 164 14.47 0.50 -2.13
C ALA A 164 14.06 -0.24 -0.86
N GLY A 165 12.85 -0.81 -0.80
CA GLY A 165 12.39 -1.63 0.34
C GLY A 165 13.33 -2.81 0.60
N ARG A 166 13.74 -3.51 -0.46
CA ARG A 166 14.68 -4.63 -0.39
C ARG A 166 16.03 -4.22 0.15
N LYS A 167 16.52 -3.06 -0.27
CA LYS A 167 17.76 -2.51 0.25
C LYS A 167 17.62 -2.18 1.74
N GLN A 168 16.56 -1.47 2.13
CA GLN A 168 16.32 -1.03 3.50
C GLN A 168 16.18 -2.22 4.47
N ARG A 169 15.41 -3.24 4.10
CA ARG A 169 15.28 -4.49 4.88
C ARG A 169 16.63 -5.18 5.06
N ILE A 170 17.42 -5.30 3.99
CA ILE A 170 18.75 -5.92 4.05
C ILE A 170 19.73 -5.09 4.88
N GLU A 171 19.65 -3.76 4.85
CA GLU A 171 20.44 -2.87 5.71
C GLU A 171 20.08 -3.03 7.19
N GLU A 172 18.79 -3.17 7.51
CA GLU A 172 18.29 -3.44 8.87
C GLU A 172 18.83 -4.80 9.38
N MET A 173 18.68 -5.86 8.58
CA MET A 173 19.20 -7.19 8.93
C MET A 173 20.72 -7.19 9.10
N LEU A 174 21.45 -6.43 8.27
CA LEU A 174 22.90 -6.29 8.41
C LEU A 174 23.28 -5.58 9.71
N ARG A 175 22.54 -4.53 10.09
CA ARG A 175 22.75 -3.79 11.34
C ARG A 175 22.55 -4.69 12.56
N GLU A 176 21.47 -5.48 12.57
CA GLU A 176 21.20 -6.43 13.66
C GLU A 176 22.24 -7.56 13.71
N GLU A 177 22.69 -8.08 12.55
CA GLU A 177 23.74 -9.10 12.51
C GLU A 177 25.09 -8.56 13.00
N MET A 178 25.42 -7.30 12.69
CA MET A 178 26.62 -6.61 13.21
C MET A 178 26.53 -6.39 14.72
N LYS A 179 25.34 -6.04 15.23
CA LYS A 179 25.08 -5.84 16.67
C LYS A 179 25.17 -7.15 17.44
N ALA A 180 24.64 -8.23 16.88
CA ALA A 180 24.60 -9.54 17.52
C ALA A 180 25.95 -10.28 17.52
N ARG A 181 26.72 -10.18 16.43
CA ARG A 181 27.90 -11.04 16.19
C ARG A 181 29.16 -10.30 15.76
N GLY A 182 29.14 -8.97 15.85
CA GLY A 182 30.24 -8.12 15.42
C GLY A 182 30.30 -7.91 13.91
N THR A 183 31.07 -6.91 13.51
CA THR A 183 31.17 -6.43 12.12
C THR A 183 31.89 -7.41 11.19
N TYR A 184 32.87 -8.15 11.71
CA TYR A 184 33.67 -9.07 10.90
C TYR A 184 32.82 -10.22 10.35
N GLY A 185 32.76 -10.33 9.02
CA GLY A 185 32.01 -11.39 8.33
C GLY A 185 30.48 -11.26 8.38
N ALA A 186 29.93 -10.13 8.84
CA ALA A 186 28.49 -9.91 8.91
C ALA A 186 27.79 -10.04 7.55
N GLN A 187 28.39 -9.50 6.48
CA GLN A 187 27.86 -9.65 5.12
C GLN A 187 27.87 -11.11 4.64
N ALA A 188 28.96 -11.85 4.87
CA ALA A 188 29.05 -13.27 4.50
C ALA A 188 28.05 -14.17 5.25
N ARG A 189 27.68 -13.80 6.49
CA ARG A 189 26.64 -14.49 7.27
C ARG A 189 25.25 -14.12 6.76
N LEU A 190 25.00 -12.83 6.54
CA LEU A 190 23.73 -12.36 5.98
C LEU A 190 23.47 -12.92 4.58
N ALA A 191 24.50 -13.01 3.74
CA ALA A 191 24.41 -13.63 2.41
C ALA A 191 23.96 -15.10 2.49
N ARG A 192 24.46 -15.85 3.49
CA ARG A 192 24.02 -17.23 3.77
C ARG A 192 22.59 -17.31 4.29
N ILE A 193 22.18 -16.39 5.17
CA ILE A 193 20.80 -16.32 5.68
C ILE A 193 19.81 -16.07 4.53
N LEU A 194 20.20 -15.21 3.58
CA LEU A 194 19.38 -14.82 2.44
C LEU A 194 19.50 -15.76 1.24
N ASP A 195 20.29 -16.84 1.34
CA ASP A 195 20.64 -17.75 0.25
C ASP A 195 21.07 -17.05 -1.06
N ILE A 196 21.92 -16.03 -0.93
CA ILE A 196 22.51 -15.31 -2.07
C ILE A 196 24.02 -15.29 -1.98
N LYS A 197 24.67 -15.09 -3.13
CA LYS A 197 26.12 -14.88 -3.18
C LYS A 197 26.48 -13.53 -2.55
N GLU A 198 27.56 -13.48 -1.79
CA GLU A 198 28.05 -12.25 -1.15
C GLU A 198 28.28 -11.08 -2.13
N PRO A 199 28.78 -11.28 -3.36
CA PRO A 199 28.83 -10.21 -4.37
C PRO A 199 27.46 -9.65 -4.75
N THR A 200 26.42 -10.50 -4.79
CA THR A 200 25.03 -10.08 -5.07
C THR A 200 24.51 -9.20 -3.94
N LEU A 201 24.74 -9.59 -2.68
CA LEU A 201 24.41 -8.79 -1.50
C LEU A 201 25.11 -7.43 -1.53
N SER A 202 26.42 -7.42 -1.83
CA SER A 202 27.21 -6.18 -1.95
C SER A 202 26.65 -5.26 -3.04
N GLY A 203 26.20 -5.81 -4.16
CA GLY A 203 25.56 -5.07 -5.25
C GLY A 203 24.23 -4.43 -4.85
N ILE A 204 23.43 -5.11 -4.02
CA ILE A 204 22.16 -4.57 -3.50
C ILE A 204 22.43 -3.39 -2.57
N LEU A 205 23.38 -3.53 -1.63
CA LEU A 205 23.74 -2.49 -0.67
C LEU A 205 24.37 -1.25 -1.33
N LYS A 206 25.13 -1.45 -2.42
CA LYS A 206 25.80 -0.37 -3.17
C LYS A 206 24.91 0.33 -4.19
N ARG A 207 23.76 -0.22 -4.55
CA ARG A 207 22.86 0.43 -5.52
C ARG A 207 22.31 1.71 -4.90
N GLU A 208 22.59 2.84 -5.55
CA GLU A 208 21.83 4.07 -5.34
C GLU A 208 20.50 3.97 -6.10
N PRO A 209 19.40 4.54 -5.57
CA PRO A 209 18.15 4.60 -6.29
C PRO A 209 18.38 5.31 -7.61
N LYS A 210 18.09 4.63 -8.73
CA LYS A 210 18.17 5.25 -10.06
C LYS A 210 17.01 6.23 -10.20
N PHE A 211 17.25 7.49 -9.84
CA PHE A 211 16.44 8.59 -10.33
C PHE A 211 16.71 8.73 -11.83
N LYS A 212 15.71 8.43 -12.67
CA LYS A 212 15.66 9.00 -14.02
C LYS A 212 14.90 10.32 -13.90
N PRO A 213 15.47 11.44 -14.36
CA PRO A 213 14.79 12.74 -14.37
C PRO A 213 13.56 12.73 -15.29
#